data_AF-A0A367IPM2-F1
#
_entry.id   AF-A0A367IPM2-F1
#
_cell.length_a   1.000
_cell.length_b   1.000
_cell.length_c   1.000
_cell.angle_alpha   90.00
_cell.angle_beta   90.00
_cell.angle_gamma   90.00
#
_symmetry.space_group_name_H-M   'P 1'
#
loop_
_entity.id
_entity.type
_entity.pdbx_description
1 polymer ?
#
loop_
_entity_poly.entity_id
_entity_poly.type
_entity_poly.pdbx_seq_one_letter_code
_entity_poly.pdbx_strand_id
1 'polypeptide(L)'
;KQEVYKSSAPVDRFSRLLLHLFQQHTYYPLVPTAEEDSIDSSRLVDIQISWKPDILIIPSQFKHFVKNVEQVVCINPGHLTKHQSAGSYARVILYPTDDINERVRVDLFKL
;
A
#
# COMPACT_ATOMS: atom_id res chain seq x y z
N LYS A 1 17.56 2.17 -9.77
CA LYS A 1 16.93 2.40 -8.44
C LYS A 1 15.94 3.54 -8.60
N GLN A 2 14.67 3.35 -8.22
CA GLN A 2 13.60 4.33 -8.47
C GLN A 2 13.21 5.17 -7.23
N GLU A 3 13.72 4.83 -6.04
CA GLU A 3 13.66 5.66 -4.82
C GLU A 3 15.08 5.82 -4.26
N VAL A 4 15.43 7.02 -3.82
CA VAL A 4 16.69 7.34 -3.13
C VAL A 4 16.36 8.11 -1.87
N TYR A 5 16.90 7.67 -0.74
CA TYR A 5 16.67 8.28 0.56
C TYR A 5 17.98 8.42 1.33
N LYS A 6 18.17 9.56 2.00
CA LYS A 6 19.31 9.84 2.88
C LYS A 6 18.79 10.29 4.24
N SER A 7 19.19 9.59 5.30
CA SER A 7 18.84 9.92 6.68
C SER A 7 19.86 9.35 7.64
N SER A 8 20.07 10.04 8.77
CA SER A 8 20.86 9.55 9.90
C SER A 8 20.12 8.49 10.73
N ALA A 9 18.79 8.51 10.71
CA ALA A 9 17.94 7.54 11.40
C ALA A 9 17.32 6.51 10.43
N PRO A 10 17.19 5.23 10.83
CA PRO A 10 16.50 4.23 10.04
C PRO A 10 15.01 4.56 9.98
N VAL A 11 14.52 4.93 8.79
CA VAL A 11 13.08 5.09 8.53
C VAL A 11 12.59 3.88 7.76
N ASP A 12 11.39 3.41 8.09
CA ASP A 12 10.75 2.31 7.37
C ASP A 12 10.53 2.67 5.89
N ARG A 13 11.08 1.85 5.01
CA ARG A 13 11.04 2.10 3.55
C ARG A 13 9.62 2.09 3.01
N PHE A 14 8.78 1.14 3.42
CA PHE A 14 7.42 1.03 2.88
C PHE A 14 6.53 2.18 3.35
N SER A 15 6.69 2.67 4.58
CA SER A 15 6.02 3.88 5.04
C SER A 15 6.35 5.10 4.15
N ARG A 16 7.61 5.25 3.72
CA ARG A 16 7.99 6.33 2.78
C ARG A 16 7.39 6.14 1.38
N LEU A 17 7.43 4.92 0.85
CA LEU A 17 6.83 4.62 -0.45
C LEU A 17 5.31 4.87 -0.45
N LEU A 18 4.62 4.50 0.63
CA LEU A 18 3.20 4.80 0.82
C LEU A 18 2.94 6.30 0.92
N LEU A 19 3.80 7.03 1.62
CA LEU A 19 3.71 8.49 1.72
C LEU A 19 3.78 9.16 0.33
N HIS A 20 4.63 8.67 -0.57
CA HIS A 20 4.70 9.18 -1.93
C HIS A 20 3.38 9.05 -2.71
N LEU A 21 2.62 7.95 -2.52
CA LEU A 21 1.30 7.79 -3.16
C LEU A 21 0.34 8.92 -2.73
N PHE A 22 0.29 9.20 -1.42
CA PHE A 22 -0.58 10.24 -0.89
C PHE A 22 -0.15 11.64 -1.31
N GLN A 23 1.15 11.94 -1.22
CA GLN A 23 1.69 13.25 -1.59
C GLN A 23 1.53 13.55 -3.09
N GLN A 24 1.60 12.52 -3.93
CA GLN A 24 1.49 12.68 -5.38
C GLN A 24 0.06 12.54 -5.90
N HIS A 25 -0.91 12.24 -5.04
CA HIS A 25 -2.33 12.12 -5.38
C HIS A 25 -2.62 11.18 -6.56
N THR A 26 -1.84 10.12 -6.71
CA THR A 26 -2.01 9.12 -7.78
C THR A 26 -1.67 7.73 -7.29
N TYR A 27 -2.40 6.73 -7.79
CA TYR A 27 -2.10 5.32 -7.50
C TYR A 27 -0.84 4.83 -8.22
N TYR A 28 -0.31 5.58 -9.21
CA TYR A 28 0.92 5.24 -9.90
C TYR A 28 1.79 6.49 -10.16
N PRO A 29 2.62 6.92 -9.21
CA PRO A 29 3.42 8.14 -9.33
C PRO A 29 4.73 7.99 -10.11
N LEU A 30 5.13 6.76 -10.44
CA LEU A 30 6.43 6.48 -11.04
C LEU A 30 6.43 6.87 -12.53
N VAL A 31 7.29 7.82 -12.90
CA VAL A 31 7.48 8.27 -14.29
C VAL A 31 8.98 8.36 -14.61
N PRO A 32 9.46 7.74 -15.71
CA PRO A 32 8.74 6.84 -16.62
C PRO A 32 8.19 5.58 -15.94
N THR A 33 7.19 4.96 -16.55
CA THR A 33 6.57 3.72 -16.03
C THR A 33 7.62 2.61 -15.94
N ALA A 34 7.41 1.63 -15.05
CA ALA A 34 8.28 0.47 -15.01
C ALA A 34 8.26 -0.27 -16.36
N GLU A 35 9.37 -0.89 -16.75
CA GLU A 35 9.53 -1.52 -18.08
C GLU A 35 8.48 -2.61 -18.35
N GLU A 36 8.01 -3.29 -17.30
CA GLU A 36 7.00 -4.35 -17.37
C GLU A 36 5.55 -3.82 -17.35
N ASP A 37 5.35 -2.53 -17.06
CA ASP A 37 4.04 -1.91 -16.93
C ASP A 37 3.66 -1.16 -18.21
N SER A 38 2.54 -1.57 -18.83
CA SER A 38 1.94 -0.84 -19.95
C SER A 38 0.82 0.07 -19.45
N ILE A 39 1.14 1.34 -19.23
CA ILE A 39 0.18 2.36 -18.80
C ILE A 39 -0.09 3.34 -19.94
N ASP A 40 -1.38 3.51 -20.25
CA ASP A 40 -1.83 4.56 -21.17
C ASP A 40 -1.71 5.92 -20.49
N SER A 41 -0.68 6.67 -20.86
CA SER A 41 -0.41 8.01 -20.33
C SER A 41 -1.58 9.00 -20.49
N SER A 42 -2.44 8.81 -21.50
CA SER A 42 -3.60 9.66 -21.72
C SER A 42 -4.69 9.49 -20.66
N ARG A 43 -4.64 8.39 -19.91
CA ARG A 43 -5.63 7.99 -18.89
C ARG A 43 -5.13 8.12 -17.46
N LEU A 44 -4.00 8.77 -17.21
CA LEU A 44 -3.46 8.96 -15.86
C LEU A 44 -4.39 9.74 -14.92
N VAL A 45 -5.33 10.51 -15.48
CA VAL A 45 -6.39 11.18 -14.72
C VAL A 45 -7.35 10.19 -14.03
N ASP A 46 -7.53 8.99 -14.60
CA ASP A 46 -8.46 7.97 -14.09
C ASP A 46 -7.92 7.27 -12.83
N ILE A 47 -6.62 7.38 -12.57
CA ILE A 47 -5.94 6.74 -11.43
C ILE A 47 -5.49 7.73 -10.36
N GLN A 48 -6.06 8.94 -10.37
CA GLN A 48 -5.82 9.93 -9.32
C GLN A 48 -6.49 9.51 -8.01
N ILE A 49 -5.80 9.75 -6.89
CA ILE A 49 -6.35 9.60 -5.55
C ILE A 49 -7.15 10.86 -5.25
N SER A 50 -8.44 10.83 -5.60
CA SER A 50 -9.35 11.97 -5.45
C SER A 50 -9.63 12.33 -3.99
N TRP A 51 -9.53 11.37 -3.07
CA TRP A 51 -9.65 11.57 -1.64
C TRP A 51 -8.72 10.63 -0.89
N LYS A 52 -8.27 11.03 0.32
CA LYS A 52 -7.48 10.17 1.20
C LYS A 52 -8.37 9.01 1.69
N PRO A 53 -8.05 7.75 1.39
CA PRO A 53 -8.86 6.62 1.82
C PRO A 53 -8.64 6.33 3.32
N ASP A 54 -9.61 5.70 3.99
CA ASP A 54 -9.40 5.17 5.35
C ASP A 54 -8.54 3.90 5.34
N ILE A 55 -8.69 3.08 4.29
CA ILE A 55 -7.97 1.82 4.10
C ILE A 55 -7.45 1.77 2.66
N LEU A 56 -6.15 1.47 2.51
CA LEU A 56 -5.49 1.32 1.22
C LEU A 56 -4.91 -0.07 1.09
N ILE A 57 -5.40 -0.85 0.13
CA ILE A 57 -4.90 -2.21 -0.15
C ILE A 57 -3.92 -2.12 -1.33
N ILE A 58 -2.65 -2.46 -1.10
CA ILE A 58 -1.58 -2.47 -2.11
C ILE A 58 -0.93 -3.85 -2.13
N PRO A 59 -1.46 -4.78 -2.94
CA PRO A 59 -0.87 -6.09 -3.14
C PRO A 59 0.51 -5.96 -3.80
N SER A 60 1.48 -6.75 -3.33
CA SER A 60 2.79 -6.84 -3.98
C SER A 60 3.50 -8.16 -3.66
N GLN A 61 4.60 -8.41 -4.37
CA GLN A 61 5.51 -9.52 -4.10
C GLN A 61 6.33 -9.35 -2.81
N PHE A 62 6.33 -8.16 -2.21
CA PHE A 62 7.01 -7.92 -0.94
C PHE A 62 6.33 -8.66 0.22
N LYS A 63 7.04 -8.76 1.36
CA LYS A 63 6.48 -9.32 2.59
C LYS A 63 5.18 -8.58 2.97
N HIS A 64 4.16 -9.33 3.39
CA HIS A 64 2.91 -8.74 3.87
C HIS A 64 3.17 -7.76 5.02
N PHE A 65 2.35 -6.71 5.09
CA PHE A 65 2.42 -5.73 6.16
C PHE A 65 1.08 -5.03 6.36
N VAL A 66 0.90 -4.48 7.56
CA VAL A 66 -0.10 -3.47 7.87
C VAL A 66 0.64 -2.27 8.44
N LYS A 67 0.34 -1.07 7.94
CA LYS A 67 0.96 0.18 8.38
C LYS A 67 -0.09 1.27 8.51
N ASN A 68 0.02 2.09 9.54
CA ASN A 68 -0.70 3.36 9.60
C ASN A 68 0.22 4.46 9.07
N VAL A 69 -0.15 5.07 7.95
CA VAL A 69 0.60 6.17 7.31
C VAL A 69 -0.41 7.26 6.99
N GLU A 70 -0.17 8.49 7.47
CA GLU A 70 -1.10 9.61 7.25
C GLU A 70 -2.55 9.29 7.67
N GLN A 71 -2.74 8.54 8.76
CA GLN A 71 -4.05 8.07 9.26
C GLN A 71 -4.77 7.09 8.31
N VAL A 72 -4.06 6.52 7.33
CA VAL A 72 -4.57 5.50 6.42
C VAL A 72 -4.04 4.13 6.83
N VAL A 73 -4.95 3.16 6.98
CA VAL A 73 -4.57 1.75 7.18
C VAL A 73 -4.13 1.15 5.85
N CYS A 74 -2.82 1.10 5.63
CA CYS A 74 -2.19 0.56 4.43
C CYS A 74 -1.90 -0.93 4.61
N ILE A 75 -2.41 -1.76 3.70
CA ILE A 75 -2.36 -3.22 3.79
C ILE A 75 -1.70 -3.78 2.53
N ASN A 76 -0.58 -4.49 2.70
CA ASN A 76 -0.09 -5.43 1.70
C ASN A 76 -0.45 -6.85 2.18
N PRO A 77 -1.44 -7.53 1.58
CA PRO A 77 -1.77 -8.91 1.96
C PRO A 77 -0.71 -9.92 1.50
N GLY A 78 0.19 -9.53 0.58
CA GLY A 78 1.03 -10.45 -0.19
C GLY A 78 0.21 -11.22 -1.23
N HIS A 79 0.88 -12.10 -1.99
CA HIS A 79 0.19 -13.03 -2.89
C HIS A 79 -0.39 -14.23 -2.14
N LEU A 80 -1.52 -14.75 -2.63
CA LEU A 80 -2.18 -15.95 -2.11
C LEU A 80 -1.31 -17.21 -2.26
N THR A 81 -0.47 -17.24 -3.29
CA THR A 81 0.51 -18.30 -3.56
C THR A 81 1.88 -17.70 -3.79
N LYS A 82 2.94 -18.44 -3.48
CA LYS A 82 4.33 -18.06 -3.68
C LYS A 82 5.08 -19.19 -4.36
N HIS A 83 5.16 -19.17 -5.69
CA HIS A 83 5.77 -20.24 -6.49
C HIS A 83 5.26 -21.62 -6.03
N GLN A 84 6.09 -22.39 -5.33
CA GLN A 84 5.81 -23.74 -4.84
C GLN A 84 5.33 -23.78 -3.38
N SER A 85 4.96 -22.64 -2.80
CA SER A 85 4.56 -22.52 -1.39
C SER A 85 3.27 -21.71 -1.23
N ALA A 86 2.60 -21.92 -0.11
CA ALA A 86 1.42 -21.17 0.28
C ALA A 86 1.77 -19.71 0.61
N GLY A 87 0.86 -18.80 0.25
CA GLY A 87 1.06 -17.36 0.40
C GLY A 87 0.43 -16.80 1.67
N SER A 88 -0.20 -15.63 1.55
CA SER A 88 -0.92 -15.00 2.64
C SER A 88 -2.16 -14.26 2.17
N TYR A 89 -3.05 -13.97 3.12
CA TYR A 89 -4.19 -13.08 2.92
C TYR A 89 -4.39 -12.19 4.15
N ALA A 90 -5.17 -11.12 3.99
CA ALA A 90 -5.57 -10.24 5.07
C ALA A 90 -7.07 -10.36 5.33
N ARG A 91 -7.48 -10.33 6.60
CA ARG A 91 -8.88 -10.17 7.00
C ARG A 91 -9.03 -8.80 7.67
N VAL A 92 -9.91 -7.98 7.13
CA VAL A 92 -10.26 -6.66 7.70
C VAL A 92 -11.58 -6.80 8.44
N ILE A 93 -11.61 -6.36 9.69
CA ILE A 93 -12.80 -6.33 10.54
C ILE A 93 -13.08 -4.86 10.85
N LEU A 94 -14.29 -4.41 10.51
CA LEU A 94 -14.76 -3.06 10.78
C LEU A 94 -15.77 -3.11 11.92
N TYR A 95 -15.51 -2.32 12.97
CA TYR A 95 -16.39 -2.22 14.12
C TYR A 95 -17.25 -0.94 14.01
N PRO A 96 -18.56 -1.01 14.29
CA PRO A 96 -19.42 0.16 14.34
C PRO A 96 -19.20 0.88 15.67
N THR A 97 -18.09 1.63 15.78
CA THR A 97 -17.70 2.38 16.98
C THR A 97 -17.32 3.81 16.60
N ASP A 98 -17.57 4.73 17.53
CA ASP A 98 -17.13 6.13 17.43
C ASP A 98 -15.65 6.28 17.82
N ASP A 99 -15.04 5.28 18.46
CA ASP A 99 -13.60 5.26 18.72
C ASP A 99 -12.83 4.87 17.45
N ILE A 100 -12.16 5.85 16.85
CA ILE A 100 -11.38 5.67 15.63
C ILE A 100 -10.26 4.64 15.77
N ASN A 101 -9.74 4.41 16.98
CA ASN A 101 -8.65 3.46 17.22
C ASN A 101 -9.14 2.01 17.23
N GLU A 102 -10.41 1.79 17.56
CA GLU A 102 -11.02 0.46 17.61
C GLU A 102 -11.82 0.14 16.34
N ARG A 103 -11.98 1.10 15.43
CA ARG A 103 -12.83 0.97 14.25
C ARG A 103 -12.34 -0.08 13.25
N VAL A 104 -11.03 -0.29 13.14
CA VAL A 104 -10.43 -1.17 12.13
C VAL A 104 -9.43 -2.12 12.76
N ARG A 105 -9.68 -3.43 12.63
CA ARG A 105 -8.71 -4.48 12.93
C ARG A 105 -8.31 -5.20 11.65
N VAL A 106 -7.02 -5.46 11.49
CA VAL A 106 -6.48 -6.22 10.36
C VAL A 106 -5.69 -7.42 10.88
N ASP A 107 -6.12 -8.62 10.50
CA ASP A 107 -5.41 -9.87 10.78
C ASP A 107 -4.70 -10.35 9.49
N LEU A 108 -3.42 -10.73 9.59
CA LEU A 108 -2.66 -11.32 8.48
C LEU A 108 -2.48 -12.82 8.70
N PHE A 109 -2.90 -13.62 7.72
CA PHE A 109 -2.81 -15.08 7.77
C PHE A 109 -1.84 -15.59 6.72
N LYS A 110 -1.01 -16.56 7.10
CA LYS A 110 -0.27 -17.39 6.16
C LYS A 110 -1.10 -18.64 5.86
N LEU A 111 -1.12 -19.03 4.60
CA LEU A 111 -1.71 -20.28 4.15
C LEU A 111 -0.73 -21.43 4.31
#